data_AF-A0A1Q6W4H5-F1
#
_entry.id   AF-A0A1Q6W4H5-F1
#
_cell.length_a   1.000
_cell.length_b   1.000
_cell.length_c   1.000
_cell.angle_alpha   90.00
_cell.angle_beta   90.00
_cell.angle_gamma   90.00
#
_symmetry.space_group_name_H-M   'P 1'
#
loop_
_entity.id
_entity.type
_entity.pdbx_description
1 polymer ?
#
loop_
_entity_poly.entity_id
_entity_poly.type
_entity_poly.pdbx_seq_one_letter_code
_entity_poly.pdbx_strand_id
1 'polypeptide(L)'
;MVRLGLIVMVLVLTGCSALGDAFSGDPQVAGTAAGQTLTVDRLANMVGRAQRIPVRPDVLTGVANVYLDYAVFATELGRGRDLHDSALVLATQWPVAAQLKWEHYHDQLITTRGKLTPAQADSAFQAGTVRLFQHILIRIPQSAVPMVEQQKEKEASAVLMQAAARRGFNFAQLARRYSEDPGSKSKGGYLPATPRGQFVPAFDSAAWTLPPGAMTAVVRTPFGFHIIRRPPLAEVRDSFRVDLENSRTAQLDSLYLDSLANQRQLKIESGAPALVRQAVPQIVSARSDSRTLATYKGGTFRVKDLARWLLALDPNDVRGISAASDAQLNQFIKVLAQREMLLVEVDKAGVRLSPDDWRRLRSEHDSAVARLEGLLDVSPQLLKDSAATPAARVQLAMAHVDRYVDQAVTRGTAPFYPVPPFLAGALRQDQPWSVNEAGIARALKSAQAIRAADTTARAPAPTGLKRAPGPPPVAAESGGRQAPR
;
A
#
# COMPACT_ATOMS: atom_id res chain seq x y z
N MET A 1 70.77 -4.45 5.36
CA MET A 1 70.91 -3.89 6.73
C MET A 1 69.68 -3.01 6.95
N VAL A 2 68.75 -3.17 7.89
CA VAL A 2 68.56 -4.02 9.09
C VAL A 2 67.04 -4.22 9.23
N ARG A 3 66.61 -5.45 9.60
CA ARG A 3 65.23 -5.78 10.01
C ARG A 3 64.96 -5.20 11.40
N LEU A 4 63.78 -4.62 11.64
CA LEU A 4 63.25 -4.46 13.00
C LEU A 4 61.81 -4.96 13.07
N GLY A 5 61.55 -5.74 14.11
CA GLY A 5 60.44 -6.68 14.23
C GLY A 5 59.13 -6.05 14.68
N LEU A 6 58.05 -6.70 14.22
CA LEU A 6 56.66 -6.45 14.56
C LEU A 6 56.39 -7.03 15.95
N ILE A 7 56.05 -6.19 16.93
CA ILE A 7 55.47 -6.63 18.21
C ILE A 7 53.95 -6.68 18.02
N VAL A 8 53.41 -7.90 17.89
CA VAL A 8 51.97 -8.15 17.93
C VAL A 8 51.58 -8.29 19.40
N MET A 9 50.95 -7.25 19.95
CA MET A 9 50.33 -7.30 21.26
C MET A 9 48.95 -7.93 21.12
N VAL A 10 48.84 -9.22 21.43
CA VAL A 10 47.56 -9.93 21.52
C VAL A 10 46.87 -9.48 22.81
N LEU A 11 45.96 -8.50 22.69
CA LEU A 11 45.02 -8.16 23.76
C LEU A 11 43.86 -9.17 23.72
N VAL A 12 43.86 -10.11 24.66
CA VAL A 12 42.71 -10.97 24.95
C VAL A 12 41.65 -10.13 25.65
N LEU A 13 40.68 -9.64 24.89
CA LEU A 13 39.49 -8.96 25.42
C LEU A 13 38.42 -9.99 25.77
N THR A 14 38.49 -10.52 26.99
CA THR A 14 37.32 -11.09 27.68
C THR A 14 36.50 -9.93 28.24
N GLY A 15 35.36 -9.62 27.61
CA GLY A 15 34.50 -8.54 28.07
C GLY A 15 33.33 -8.22 27.13
N CYS A 16 32.55 -9.23 26.73
CA CYS A 16 31.24 -9.03 26.11
C CYS A 16 30.26 -8.44 27.13
N SER A 17 29.99 -7.13 27.06
CA SER A 17 28.74 -6.44 27.47
C SER A 17 28.91 -4.92 27.60
N ALA A 18 30.12 -4.41 27.84
CA ALA A 18 30.33 -2.99 28.18
C ALA A 18 30.57 -2.04 26.97
N LEU A 19 30.63 -2.55 25.74
CA LEU A 19 30.78 -1.73 24.52
C LEU A 19 29.45 -1.43 23.80
N GLY A 20 28.33 -1.99 24.27
CA GLY A 20 26.99 -1.70 23.73
C GLY A 20 26.38 -0.40 24.25
N ASP A 21 26.78 0.06 25.44
CA ASP A 21 26.18 1.21 26.12
C ASP A 21 26.77 2.56 25.67
N ALA A 22 27.91 2.57 24.97
CA ALA A 22 28.54 3.81 24.48
C ALA A 22 27.86 4.40 23.22
N PHE A 23 26.89 3.69 22.63
CA PHE A 23 26.11 4.14 21.46
C PHE A 23 24.59 4.11 21.70
N SER A 24 24.12 3.79 22.91
CA SER A 24 22.70 3.83 23.23
C SER A 24 22.29 5.26 23.59
N GLY A 25 21.47 5.90 22.74
CA GLY A 25 20.88 7.21 23.06
C GLY A 25 20.16 7.22 24.41
N ASP A 26 19.96 8.41 24.98
CA ASP A 26 19.34 8.62 26.30
C ASP A 26 18.16 7.66 26.53
N PRO A 27 18.25 6.77 27.53
CA PRO A 27 17.24 5.74 27.77
C PRO A 27 15.85 6.29 28.08
N GLN A 28 15.73 7.57 28.43
CA GLN A 28 14.46 8.26 28.69
C GLN A 28 13.83 8.87 27.44
N VAL A 29 14.52 8.82 26.31
CA VAL A 29 14.05 9.35 25.02
C VAL A 29 13.57 8.19 24.15
N ALA A 30 12.30 8.24 23.72
CA ALA A 30 11.73 7.31 22.76
C ALA A 30 11.97 7.76 21.30
N GLY A 31 12.14 9.07 21.06
CA GLY A 31 12.56 9.59 19.77
C GLY A 31 12.67 11.12 19.77
N THR A 32 13.27 11.65 18.71
CA THR A 32 13.44 13.09 18.51
C THR A 32 13.10 13.49 17.08
N ALA A 33 12.54 14.68 16.90
CA ALA A 33 12.26 15.24 15.59
C ALA A 33 12.18 16.75 15.65
N ALA A 34 12.86 17.45 14.74
CA ALA A 34 12.78 18.91 14.63
C ALA A 34 13.10 19.69 15.93
N GLY A 35 13.96 19.12 16.79
CA GLY A 35 14.28 19.69 18.11
C GLY A 35 13.26 19.38 19.21
N GLN A 36 12.21 18.62 18.89
CA GLN A 36 11.24 18.08 19.87
C GLN A 36 11.65 16.69 20.33
N THR A 37 11.35 16.38 21.59
CA THR A 37 11.67 15.10 22.22
C THR A 37 10.39 14.39 22.63
N LEU A 38 10.21 13.16 22.14
CA LEU A 38 9.22 12.23 22.67
C LEU A 38 9.86 11.41 23.79
N THR A 39 9.41 11.60 25.02
CA THR A 39 9.92 10.84 26.17
C THR A 39 9.31 9.44 26.25
N VAL A 40 10.01 8.53 26.92
CA VAL A 40 9.53 7.19 27.25
C VAL A 40 8.21 7.24 27.99
N ASP A 41 8.09 8.11 29.00
CA ASP A 41 6.88 8.24 29.81
C ASP A 41 5.70 8.76 29.00
N ARG A 42 5.92 9.72 28.10
CA ARG A 42 4.85 10.24 27.23
C ARG A 42 4.34 9.13 26.31
N LEU A 43 5.23 8.39 25.65
CA LEU A 43 4.86 7.27 24.80
C LEU A 43 4.15 6.16 25.57
N ALA A 44 4.67 5.80 26.74
CA ALA A 44 4.09 4.77 27.59
C ALA A 44 2.67 5.13 28.05
N ASN A 45 2.43 6.39 28.43
CA ASN A 45 1.08 6.87 28.79
C ASN A 45 0.14 6.88 27.58
N MET A 46 0.61 7.34 26.42
CA MET A 46 -0.22 7.37 25.20
C MET A 46 -0.75 5.99 24.86
N VAL A 47 0.11 4.96 24.86
CA VAL A 47 -0.25 3.60 24.47
C VAL A 47 -0.88 2.83 25.63
N GLY A 48 -0.29 2.89 26.82
CA GLY A 48 -0.73 2.15 28.01
C GLY A 48 -2.13 2.52 28.48
N ARG A 49 -2.58 3.76 28.25
CA ARG A 49 -3.96 4.19 28.56
C ARG A 49 -4.94 3.98 27.42
N ALA A 50 -4.48 3.89 26.17
CA ALA A 50 -5.33 3.73 24.99
C ALA A 50 -5.88 2.31 24.83
N GLN A 51 -7.04 1.99 25.43
CA GLN A 51 -7.57 0.61 25.52
C GLN A 51 -7.72 -0.12 24.17
N ARG A 52 -7.94 0.62 23.08
CA ARG A 52 -8.07 0.08 21.72
C ARG A 52 -6.74 -0.19 21.00
N ILE A 53 -5.61 0.23 21.58
CA ILE A 53 -4.28 0.10 20.98
C ILE A 53 -3.54 -1.06 21.64
N PRO A 54 -3.13 -2.09 20.86
CA PRO A 54 -2.33 -3.19 21.39
C PRO A 54 -0.99 -2.70 21.93
N VAL A 55 -0.58 -3.21 23.10
CA VAL A 55 0.71 -2.86 23.71
C VAL A 55 1.78 -3.82 23.16
N ARG A 56 2.30 -3.51 21.98
CA ARG A 56 3.29 -4.30 21.24
C ARG A 56 4.46 -3.45 20.71
N PRO A 57 5.67 -4.00 20.52
CA PRO A 57 6.83 -3.23 20.07
C PRO A 57 6.61 -2.45 18.77
N ASP A 58 6.03 -3.10 17.76
CA ASP A 58 5.74 -2.52 16.45
C ASP A 58 4.71 -1.39 16.53
N VAL A 59 3.70 -1.55 17.39
CA VAL A 59 2.67 -0.54 17.62
C VAL A 59 3.24 0.69 18.32
N LEU A 60 4.10 0.52 19.33
CA LEU A 60 4.76 1.65 20.00
C LEU A 60 5.66 2.42 19.03
N THR A 61 6.39 1.72 18.18
CA THR A 61 7.21 2.34 17.12
C THR A 61 6.33 3.14 16.17
N GLY A 62 5.18 2.60 15.76
CA GLY A 62 4.20 3.31 14.93
C GLY A 62 3.64 4.56 15.60
N VAL A 63 3.25 4.49 16.88
CA VAL A 63 2.73 5.63 17.63
C VAL A 63 3.81 6.70 17.83
N ALA A 64 5.05 6.29 18.10
CA ALA A 64 6.18 7.22 18.19
C ALA A 64 6.40 7.97 16.87
N ASN A 65 6.40 7.25 15.74
CA ASN A 65 6.51 7.87 14.42
C ASN A 65 5.39 8.88 14.18
N VAL A 66 4.13 8.51 14.43
CA VAL A 66 2.98 9.40 14.26
C VAL A 66 3.13 10.67 15.10
N TYR A 67 3.53 10.57 16.37
CA TYR A 67 3.76 11.73 17.22
C TYR A 67 4.86 12.63 16.66
N LEU A 68 5.98 12.04 16.25
CA LEU A 68 7.12 12.78 15.68
C LEU A 68 6.79 13.41 14.32
N ASP A 69 5.91 12.81 13.52
CA ASP A 69 5.39 13.41 12.28
C ASP A 69 4.61 14.70 12.60
N TYR A 70 3.72 14.69 13.60
CA TYR A 70 3.00 15.89 14.05
C TYR A 70 3.94 16.94 14.65
N ALA A 71 4.95 16.51 15.40
CA ALA A 71 5.93 17.42 16.00
C ALA A 71 6.69 18.20 14.92
N VAL A 72 7.08 17.53 13.82
CA VAL A 72 7.70 18.19 12.67
C VAL A 72 6.72 19.19 12.03
N PHE A 73 5.47 18.77 11.77
CA PHE A 73 4.45 19.64 11.18
C PHE A 73 4.23 20.92 12.01
N ALA A 74 3.97 20.76 13.31
CA ALA A 74 3.74 21.88 14.23
C ALA A 74 4.99 22.77 14.39
N THR A 75 6.18 22.18 14.36
CA THR A 75 7.43 22.95 14.44
C THR A 75 7.62 23.83 13.20
N GLU A 76 7.40 23.29 12.00
CA GLU A 76 7.52 24.08 10.77
C GLU A 76 6.47 25.19 10.70
N LEU A 77 5.25 24.91 11.14
CA LEU A 77 4.18 25.91 11.25
C LEU A 77 4.55 27.03 12.24
N GLY A 78 5.06 26.67 13.43
CA GLY A 78 5.49 27.63 14.46
C GLY A 78 6.69 28.47 14.03
N ARG A 79 7.62 27.91 13.26
CA ARG A 79 8.72 28.64 12.62
C ARG A 79 8.24 29.62 11.55
N GLY A 80 7.01 29.47 11.05
CA GLY A 80 6.41 30.33 10.04
C GLY A 80 6.78 29.94 8.62
N ARG A 81 7.13 28.66 8.39
CA ARG A 81 7.33 28.14 7.03
C ARG A 81 6.00 28.23 6.27
N ASP A 82 6.05 28.71 5.03
CA ASP A 82 4.92 28.59 4.12
C ASP A 82 4.75 27.12 3.72
N LEU A 83 3.68 26.49 4.19
CA LEU A 83 3.39 25.10 3.89
C LEU A 83 2.71 24.92 2.52
N HIS A 84 2.46 25.99 1.77
CA HIS A 84 1.81 25.97 0.44
C HIS A 84 2.79 26.26 -0.71
N ASP A 85 4.09 26.38 -0.39
CA ASP A 85 5.13 26.67 -1.37
C ASP A 85 5.21 25.55 -2.44
N SER A 86 5.52 25.95 -3.67
CA SER A 86 5.52 25.02 -4.82
C SER A 86 6.51 23.87 -4.69
N ALA A 87 7.64 24.07 -3.98
CA ALA A 87 8.65 23.04 -3.79
C ALA A 87 8.16 21.97 -2.80
N LEU A 88 7.51 22.39 -1.70
CA LEU A 88 6.87 21.47 -0.77
C LEU A 88 5.69 20.73 -1.40
N VAL A 89 4.88 21.40 -2.22
CA VAL A 89 3.79 20.75 -2.98
C VAL A 89 4.37 19.64 -3.88
N LEU A 90 5.44 19.92 -4.64
CA LEU A 90 6.08 18.91 -5.49
C LEU A 90 6.69 17.76 -4.68
N ALA A 91 7.32 18.05 -3.54
CA ALA A 91 7.92 17.02 -2.69
C ALA A 91 6.86 16.11 -2.06
N THR A 92 5.76 16.70 -1.59
CA THR A 92 4.63 15.99 -0.97
C THR A 92 3.82 15.19 -1.98
N GLN A 93 3.62 15.75 -3.17
CA GLN A 93 2.86 15.11 -4.25
C GLN A 93 3.76 14.37 -5.24
N TRP A 94 4.97 14.00 -4.83
CA TRP A 94 5.93 13.35 -5.72
C TRP A 94 5.37 12.14 -6.47
N PRO A 95 4.61 11.21 -5.87
CA PRO A 95 4.08 10.06 -6.63
C PRO A 95 3.21 10.50 -7.82
N VAL A 96 2.31 11.45 -7.58
CA VAL A 96 1.40 11.98 -8.59
C VAL A 96 2.16 12.82 -9.61
N ALA A 97 3.06 13.69 -9.15
CA ALA A 97 3.88 14.52 -10.03
C ALA A 97 4.80 13.69 -10.94
N ALA A 98 5.42 12.64 -10.40
CA ALA A 98 6.27 11.71 -11.15
C ALA A 98 5.45 10.95 -12.20
N GLN A 99 4.25 10.49 -11.84
CA GLN A 99 3.32 9.86 -12.77
C GLN A 99 2.90 10.82 -13.90
N LEU A 100 2.46 12.04 -13.58
CA LEU A 100 2.04 13.01 -14.58
C LEU A 100 3.18 13.40 -15.52
N LYS A 101 4.39 13.62 -14.99
CA LYS A 101 5.57 13.87 -15.81
C LYS A 101 5.87 12.69 -16.75
N TRP A 102 5.73 11.45 -16.26
CA TRP A 102 5.86 10.27 -17.11
C TRP A 102 4.78 10.23 -18.20
N GLU A 103 3.51 10.49 -17.86
CA GLU A 103 2.40 10.54 -18.83
C GLU A 103 2.69 11.57 -19.94
N HIS A 104 3.11 12.79 -19.58
CA HIS A 104 3.48 13.82 -20.55
C HIS A 104 4.68 13.42 -21.41
N TYR A 105 5.71 12.81 -20.83
CA TYR A 105 6.85 12.30 -21.59
C TYR A 105 6.43 11.19 -22.56
N HIS A 106 5.59 10.29 -22.08
CA HIS A 106 5.06 9.18 -22.85
C HIS A 106 4.17 9.66 -24.01
N ASP A 107 3.35 10.67 -23.81
CA ASP A 107 2.55 11.30 -24.87
C ASP A 107 3.42 11.91 -25.98
N GLN A 108 4.57 12.50 -25.62
CA GLN A 108 5.56 12.95 -26.60
C GLN A 108 6.13 11.78 -27.42
N LEU A 109 6.42 10.65 -26.75
CA LEU A 109 6.88 9.43 -27.42
C LEU A 109 5.80 8.82 -28.33
N ILE A 110 4.53 8.76 -27.90
CA ILE A 110 3.42 8.24 -28.71
C ILE A 110 3.13 9.15 -29.90
N THR A 111 3.07 10.47 -29.70
CA THR A 111 2.74 11.42 -30.77
C THR A 111 3.69 11.25 -31.95
N THR A 112 4.96 10.95 -31.67
CA THR A 112 5.98 10.65 -32.67
C THR A 112 5.75 9.33 -33.42
N ARG A 113 5.03 8.36 -32.83
CA ARG A 113 4.83 6.99 -33.34
C ARG A 113 3.60 6.80 -34.25
N GLY A 114 2.68 7.77 -34.28
CA GLY A 114 1.46 7.75 -35.10
C GLY A 114 0.38 6.75 -34.65
N LYS A 115 -0.89 7.12 -34.81
CA LYS A 115 -2.07 6.26 -34.52
C LYS A 115 -2.24 5.17 -35.59
N LEU A 116 -2.91 4.08 -35.25
CA LEU A 116 -3.24 3.04 -36.23
C LEU A 116 -4.35 3.52 -37.16
N THR A 117 -4.12 3.37 -38.47
CA THR A 117 -5.18 3.59 -39.46
C THR A 117 -6.25 2.50 -39.35
N PRO A 118 -7.50 2.77 -39.75
CA PRO A 118 -8.55 1.74 -39.83
C PRO A 118 -8.11 0.52 -40.64
N ALA A 119 -7.37 0.71 -41.74
CA ALA A 119 -6.86 -0.39 -42.57
C ALA A 119 -5.86 -1.28 -41.83
N GLN A 120 -4.98 -0.70 -40.99
CA GLN A 120 -4.05 -1.47 -40.16
C GLN A 120 -4.79 -2.25 -39.07
N ALA A 121 -5.80 -1.66 -38.44
CA ALA A 121 -6.63 -2.36 -37.46
C ALA A 121 -7.41 -3.52 -38.11
N ASP A 122 -8.00 -3.31 -39.29
CA ASP A 122 -8.70 -4.35 -40.04
C ASP A 122 -7.75 -5.51 -40.42
N SER A 123 -6.55 -5.19 -40.90
CA SER A 123 -5.50 -6.18 -41.20
C SER A 123 -5.08 -6.97 -39.96
N ALA A 124 -4.89 -6.31 -38.82
CA ALA A 124 -4.57 -6.98 -37.56
C ALA A 124 -5.70 -7.90 -37.07
N PHE A 125 -6.96 -7.49 -37.24
CA PHE A 125 -8.12 -8.33 -36.91
C PHE A 125 -8.16 -9.60 -37.78
N GLN A 126 -7.85 -9.46 -39.07
CA GLN A 126 -7.80 -10.57 -40.02
C GLN A 126 -6.64 -11.53 -39.75
N ALA A 127 -5.45 -10.99 -39.41
CA ALA A 127 -4.29 -11.79 -39.00
C ALA A 127 -4.59 -12.65 -37.76
N GLY A 128 -5.47 -12.17 -36.88
CA GLY A 128 -6.03 -12.96 -35.78
C GLY A 128 -5.03 -13.35 -34.70
N THR A 129 -3.89 -12.64 -34.60
CA THR A 129 -2.87 -12.81 -33.54
C THR A 129 -3.37 -12.38 -32.17
N VAL A 130 -4.31 -11.42 -32.14
CA VAL A 130 -5.12 -11.05 -30.99
C VAL A 130 -6.60 -11.10 -31.37
N ARG A 131 -7.47 -11.44 -30.43
CA ARG A 131 -8.92 -11.51 -30.64
C ARG A 131 -9.66 -10.86 -29.49
N LEU A 132 -10.78 -10.24 -29.84
CA LEU A 132 -11.73 -9.70 -28.89
C LEU A 132 -12.90 -10.67 -28.74
N PHE A 133 -13.28 -10.93 -27.49
CA PHE A 133 -14.36 -11.83 -27.15
C PHE A 133 -15.41 -11.13 -26.29
N GLN A 134 -16.63 -11.65 -26.32
CA GLN A 134 -17.64 -11.39 -25.29
C GLN A 134 -17.90 -12.67 -24.52
N HIS A 135 -18.18 -12.57 -23.23
CA HIS A 135 -18.64 -13.73 -22.47
C HIS A 135 -19.77 -13.42 -21.49
N ILE A 136 -20.46 -14.48 -21.11
CA ILE A 136 -21.39 -14.52 -19.97
C ILE A 136 -20.90 -15.62 -19.04
N LEU A 137 -20.47 -15.23 -17.85
CA LEU A 137 -20.14 -16.16 -16.76
C LEU A 137 -21.37 -16.40 -15.87
N ILE A 138 -21.77 -17.66 -15.71
CA ILE A 138 -22.61 -18.15 -14.62
C ILE A 138 -21.70 -18.85 -13.60
N ARG A 139 -21.52 -18.23 -12.45
CA ARG A 139 -20.52 -18.62 -11.46
C ARG A 139 -20.96 -19.87 -10.70
N ILE A 140 -19.99 -20.75 -10.44
CA ILE A 140 -20.18 -21.91 -9.56
C ILE A 140 -19.23 -21.75 -8.37
N PRO A 141 -19.71 -21.79 -7.12
CA PRO A 141 -18.84 -21.87 -5.94
C PRO A 141 -17.93 -23.09 -6.04
N GLN A 142 -16.67 -22.97 -5.62
CA GLN A 142 -15.75 -24.13 -5.63
C GLN A 142 -16.24 -25.28 -4.74
N SER A 143 -17.05 -24.98 -3.73
CA SER A 143 -17.69 -25.94 -2.83
C SER A 143 -19.07 -26.41 -3.29
N ALA A 144 -19.49 -26.10 -4.52
CA ALA A 144 -20.81 -26.45 -5.02
C ALA A 144 -21.00 -27.97 -5.07
N VAL A 145 -22.13 -28.44 -4.54
CA VAL A 145 -22.57 -29.83 -4.69
C VAL A 145 -23.12 -30.08 -6.10
N PRO A 146 -23.15 -31.33 -6.59
CA PRO A 146 -23.57 -31.65 -7.96
C PRO A 146 -24.93 -31.08 -8.36
N MET A 147 -25.89 -31.01 -7.42
CA MET A 147 -27.20 -30.40 -7.66
C MET A 147 -27.13 -28.91 -8.01
N VAL A 148 -26.25 -28.16 -7.34
CA VAL A 148 -26.03 -26.73 -7.61
C VAL A 148 -25.37 -26.54 -8.97
N GLU A 149 -24.38 -27.38 -9.28
CA GLU A 149 -23.72 -27.37 -10.59
C GLU A 149 -24.72 -27.64 -11.72
N GLN A 150 -25.56 -28.68 -11.60
CA GLN A 150 -26.58 -28.97 -12.60
C GLN A 150 -27.58 -27.81 -12.76
N GLN A 151 -27.95 -27.14 -11.67
CA GLN A 151 -28.84 -25.98 -11.74
C GLN A 151 -28.19 -24.81 -12.49
N LYS A 152 -26.91 -24.53 -12.23
CA LYS A 152 -26.14 -23.49 -12.92
C LYS A 152 -25.90 -23.83 -14.39
N GLU A 153 -25.76 -25.11 -14.74
CA GLU A 153 -25.66 -25.56 -16.13
C GLU A 153 -26.96 -25.33 -16.91
N LYS A 154 -28.11 -25.62 -16.29
CA LYS A 154 -29.44 -25.33 -16.84
C LYS A 154 -29.63 -23.82 -17.04
N GLU A 155 -29.21 -23.02 -16.07
CA GLU A 155 -29.22 -21.54 -16.17
C GLU A 155 -28.38 -21.06 -17.36
N ALA A 156 -27.13 -21.52 -17.48
CA ALA A 156 -26.26 -21.19 -18.60
C ALA A 156 -26.86 -21.63 -19.95
N SER A 157 -27.45 -22.83 -20.00
CA SER A 157 -28.11 -23.35 -21.21
C SER A 157 -29.31 -22.49 -21.62
N ALA A 158 -30.11 -22.01 -20.66
CA ALA A 158 -31.23 -21.10 -20.92
C ALA A 158 -30.75 -19.74 -21.47
N VAL A 159 -29.67 -19.20 -20.92
CA VAL A 159 -29.07 -17.95 -21.43
C VAL A 159 -28.49 -18.14 -22.83
N LEU A 160 -27.84 -19.28 -23.11
CA LEU A 160 -27.35 -19.63 -24.44
C LEU A 160 -28.49 -19.66 -25.46
N MET A 161 -29.63 -20.29 -25.12
CA MET A 161 -30.80 -20.31 -26.00
C MET A 161 -31.31 -18.90 -26.31
N GLN A 162 -31.37 -18.01 -25.31
CA GLN A 162 -31.75 -16.61 -25.53
C GLN A 162 -30.76 -15.87 -26.45
N ALA A 163 -29.46 -16.11 -26.28
CA ALA A 163 -28.43 -15.51 -27.13
C ALA A 163 -28.52 -16.02 -28.57
N ALA A 164 -28.71 -17.33 -28.76
CA ALA A 164 -28.82 -17.99 -30.05
C ALA A 164 -30.08 -17.54 -30.81
N ALA A 165 -31.21 -17.37 -30.12
CA ALA A 165 -32.48 -16.92 -30.72
C ALA A 165 -32.37 -15.59 -31.48
N ARG A 166 -31.42 -14.74 -31.09
CA ARG A 166 -31.13 -13.45 -31.75
C ARG A 166 -29.78 -13.43 -32.46
N ARG A 167 -29.18 -14.59 -32.74
CA ARG A 167 -27.85 -14.71 -33.37
C ARG A 167 -26.77 -13.86 -32.68
N GLY A 168 -26.87 -13.68 -31.36
CA GLY A 168 -25.94 -12.88 -30.57
C GLY A 168 -26.15 -11.36 -30.59
N PHE A 169 -27.14 -10.80 -31.31
CA PHE A 169 -27.38 -9.34 -31.35
C PHE A 169 -27.66 -8.73 -29.96
N ASN A 170 -28.26 -9.50 -29.05
CA ASN A 170 -28.55 -9.05 -27.67
C ASN A 170 -27.52 -9.51 -26.64
N PHE A 171 -26.37 -10.05 -27.08
CA PHE A 171 -25.41 -10.67 -26.16
C PHE A 171 -24.97 -9.72 -25.05
N ALA A 172 -24.72 -8.44 -25.38
CA ALA A 172 -24.33 -7.44 -24.38
C ALA A 172 -25.42 -7.18 -23.31
N GLN A 173 -26.70 -7.21 -23.69
CA GLN A 173 -27.81 -7.06 -22.74
C GLN A 173 -27.93 -8.30 -21.84
N LEU A 174 -27.78 -9.49 -22.42
CA LEU A 174 -27.77 -10.74 -21.67
C LEU A 174 -26.58 -10.81 -20.71
N ALA A 175 -25.39 -10.37 -21.13
CA ALA A 175 -24.23 -10.28 -20.27
C ALA A 175 -24.46 -9.34 -19.09
N ARG A 176 -25.01 -8.13 -19.33
CA ARG A 176 -25.37 -7.18 -18.27
C ARG A 176 -26.39 -7.76 -17.29
N ARG A 177 -27.34 -8.56 -17.77
CA ARG A 177 -28.41 -9.15 -16.96
C ARG A 177 -27.94 -10.36 -16.16
N TYR A 178 -27.29 -11.32 -16.83
CA TYR A 178 -27.05 -12.65 -16.30
C TYR A 178 -25.62 -12.91 -15.86
N SER A 179 -24.63 -12.16 -16.38
CA SER A 179 -23.24 -12.48 -16.03
C SER A 179 -22.93 -12.16 -14.56
N GLU A 180 -22.14 -13.04 -13.95
CA GLU A 180 -21.59 -12.96 -12.61
C GLU A 180 -20.07 -12.64 -12.64
N ASP A 181 -19.56 -12.18 -13.79
CA ASP A 181 -18.20 -11.65 -13.92
C ASP A 181 -18.18 -10.14 -13.62
N PRO A 182 -17.58 -9.70 -12.50
CA PRO A 182 -17.53 -8.29 -12.14
C PRO A 182 -16.72 -7.45 -13.16
N GLY A 183 -15.77 -8.04 -13.89
CA GLY A 183 -14.88 -7.31 -14.79
C GLY A 183 -15.52 -6.91 -16.12
N SER A 184 -16.47 -7.69 -16.61
CA SER A 184 -17.07 -7.49 -17.95
C SER A 184 -18.59 -7.33 -17.96
N LYS A 185 -19.33 -7.73 -16.90
CA LYS A 185 -20.80 -7.63 -16.83
C LYS A 185 -21.31 -6.23 -17.21
N SER A 186 -20.78 -5.19 -16.55
CA SER A 186 -21.17 -3.80 -16.79
C SER A 186 -20.69 -3.25 -18.14
N LYS A 187 -19.82 -3.98 -18.84
CA LYS A 187 -19.35 -3.67 -20.19
C LYS A 187 -20.05 -4.52 -21.25
N GLY A 188 -21.10 -5.28 -20.91
CA GLY A 188 -21.78 -6.14 -21.87
C GLY A 188 -20.98 -7.39 -22.25
N GLY A 189 -20.12 -7.87 -21.34
CA GLY A 189 -19.36 -9.10 -21.50
C GLY A 189 -18.10 -8.94 -22.35
N TYR A 190 -17.82 -7.77 -22.92
CA TYR A 190 -16.61 -7.53 -23.70
C TYR A 190 -15.34 -7.70 -22.85
N LEU A 191 -14.42 -8.51 -23.37
CA LEU A 191 -13.07 -8.71 -22.85
C LEU A 191 -12.07 -7.98 -23.76
N PRO A 192 -10.93 -7.50 -23.23
CA PRO A 192 -9.90 -6.82 -24.04
C PRO A 192 -9.41 -7.69 -25.20
N ALA A 193 -8.91 -7.08 -26.28
CA ALA A 193 -8.22 -7.81 -27.34
C ALA A 193 -6.99 -8.53 -26.76
N THR A 194 -7.01 -9.87 -26.86
CA THR A 194 -6.09 -10.72 -26.10
C THR A 194 -5.45 -11.77 -27.02
N PRO A 195 -4.13 -12.07 -26.90
CA PRO A 195 -3.49 -13.17 -27.61
C PRO A 195 -3.89 -14.52 -27.02
N ARG A 196 -3.57 -15.61 -27.73
CA ARG A 196 -3.88 -16.97 -27.28
C ARG A 196 -3.11 -17.30 -25.99
N GLY A 197 -3.70 -18.11 -25.12
CA GLY A 197 -3.08 -18.59 -23.88
C GLY A 197 -3.21 -17.69 -22.66
N GLN A 198 -3.94 -16.57 -22.78
CA GLN A 198 -4.17 -15.64 -21.67
C GLN A 198 -5.41 -15.98 -20.83
N PHE A 199 -6.33 -16.79 -21.35
CA PHE A 199 -7.46 -17.32 -20.60
C PHE A 199 -7.17 -18.74 -20.09
N VAL A 200 -7.96 -19.21 -19.11
CA VAL A 200 -7.86 -20.60 -18.66
C VAL A 200 -8.05 -21.57 -19.83
N PRO A 201 -7.34 -22.73 -19.85
CA PRO A 201 -7.22 -23.56 -21.05
C PRO A 201 -8.55 -23.93 -21.73
N ALA A 202 -9.59 -24.23 -20.94
CA ALA A 202 -10.92 -24.57 -21.46
C ALA A 202 -11.62 -23.39 -22.16
N PHE A 203 -11.53 -22.19 -21.59
CA PHE A 203 -12.07 -20.97 -22.21
C PHE A 203 -11.30 -20.66 -23.49
N ASP A 204 -9.97 -20.65 -23.41
CA ASP A 204 -9.11 -20.27 -24.54
C ASP A 204 -9.31 -21.24 -25.72
N SER A 205 -9.32 -22.54 -25.46
CA SER A 205 -9.52 -23.56 -26.50
C SER A 205 -10.86 -23.39 -27.23
N ALA A 206 -11.94 -23.10 -26.49
CA ALA A 206 -13.27 -22.91 -27.08
C ALA A 206 -13.41 -21.55 -27.80
N ALA A 207 -12.86 -20.48 -27.24
CA ALA A 207 -12.93 -19.14 -27.82
C ALA A 207 -12.16 -19.05 -29.16
N TRP A 208 -10.99 -19.67 -29.23
CA TRP A 208 -10.09 -19.57 -30.38
C TRP A 208 -10.50 -20.41 -31.60
N THR A 209 -11.52 -21.27 -31.48
CA THR A 209 -12.12 -21.95 -32.64
C THR A 209 -13.24 -21.13 -33.29
N LEU A 210 -13.74 -20.08 -32.63
CA LEU A 210 -14.88 -19.31 -33.13
C LEU A 210 -14.53 -18.48 -34.38
N PRO A 211 -15.33 -18.57 -35.47
CA PRO A 211 -15.34 -17.57 -36.52
C PRO A 211 -16.01 -16.26 -36.02
N PRO A 212 -15.77 -15.12 -36.69
CA PRO A 212 -16.44 -13.86 -36.36
C PRO A 212 -17.97 -14.00 -36.44
N GLY A 213 -18.67 -13.49 -35.43
CA GLY A 213 -20.12 -13.60 -35.24
C GLY A 213 -20.59 -14.84 -34.48
N ALA A 214 -19.77 -15.89 -34.36
CA ALA A 214 -20.17 -17.14 -33.72
C ALA A 214 -20.06 -17.11 -32.19
N MET A 215 -20.73 -18.08 -31.57
CA MET A 215 -20.67 -18.34 -30.12
C MET A 215 -20.45 -19.82 -29.83
N THR A 216 -19.89 -20.13 -28.67
CA THR A 216 -19.69 -21.50 -28.18
C THR A 216 -20.99 -22.11 -27.67
N ALA A 217 -20.97 -23.43 -27.47
CA ALA A 217 -21.83 -24.06 -26.46
C ALA A 217 -21.43 -23.58 -25.04
N VAL A 218 -22.11 -24.09 -24.02
CA VAL A 218 -21.72 -23.84 -22.62
C VAL A 218 -20.36 -24.47 -22.35
N VAL A 219 -19.40 -23.66 -21.86
CA VAL A 219 -18.03 -24.07 -21.55
C VAL A 219 -17.82 -24.08 -20.04
N ARG A 220 -17.49 -25.23 -19.47
CA ARG A 220 -17.14 -25.36 -18.04
C ARG A 220 -15.69 -24.97 -17.80
N THR A 221 -15.45 -24.09 -16.83
CA THR A 221 -14.11 -23.73 -16.31
C THR A 221 -14.15 -23.71 -14.78
N PRO A 222 -13.03 -23.62 -14.05
CA PRO A 222 -13.03 -23.53 -12.59
C PRO A 222 -13.87 -22.38 -12.00
N PHE A 223 -14.19 -21.36 -12.78
CA PHE A 223 -15.01 -20.22 -12.35
C PHE A 223 -16.51 -20.45 -12.52
N GLY A 224 -16.90 -21.43 -13.34
CA GLY A 224 -18.30 -21.78 -13.63
C GLY A 224 -18.54 -22.08 -15.10
N PHE A 225 -19.72 -21.72 -15.58
CA PHE A 225 -20.14 -21.93 -16.97
C PHE A 225 -20.03 -20.64 -17.77
N HIS A 226 -19.40 -20.73 -18.93
CA HIS A 226 -19.20 -19.60 -19.83
C HIS A 226 -19.95 -19.83 -21.14
N ILE A 227 -20.57 -18.78 -21.64
CA ILE A 227 -20.98 -18.67 -23.05
C ILE A 227 -20.05 -17.64 -23.67
N ILE A 228 -19.35 -18.00 -24.74
CA ILE A 228 -18.32 -17.15 -25.34
C ILE A 228 -18.76 -16.80 -26.76
N ARG A 229 -18.62 -15.54 -27.14
CA ARG A 229 -18.91 -15.04 -28.50
C ARG A 229 -17.68 -14.33 -29.03
N ARG A 230 -17.40 -14.49 -30.33
CA ARG A 230 -16.43 -13.67 -31.06
C ARG A 230 -17.19 -12.65 -31.89
N PRO A 231 -17.31 -11.38 -31.49
CA PRO A 231 -17.99 -10.37 -32.28
C PRO A 231 -17.35 -10.20 -33.67
N PRO A 232 -18.14 -9.87 -34.71
CA PRO A 232 -17.59 -9.49 -36.02
C PRO A 232 -16.92 -8.12 -35.94
N LEU A 233 -15.92 -7.87 -36.80
CA LEU A 233 -15.18 -6.61 -36.82
C LEU A 233 -16.08 -5.38 -36.93
N ALA A 234 -17.18 -5.47 -37.69
CA ALA A 234 -18.13 -4.37 -37.82
C ALA A 234 -18.73 -3.91 -36.48
N GLU A 235 -18.86 -4.79 -35.48
CA GLU A 235 -19.37 -4.45 -34.15
C GLU A 235 -18.29 -3.87 -33.22
N VAL A 236 -17.00 -4.16 -33.48
CA VAL A 236 -15.91 -3.90 -32.53
C VAL A 236 -14.73 -3.16 -33.13
N ARG A 237 -14.85 -2.60 -34.33
CA ARG A 237 -13.74 -1.97 -35.06
C ARG A 237 -13.02 -0.92 -34.22
N ASP A 238 -13.77 0.00 -33.61
CA ASP A 238 -13.17 1.09 -32.82
C ASP A 238 -12.55 0.59 -31.52
N SER A 239 -13.23 -0.28 -30.77
CA SER A 239 -12.68 -0.85 -29.53
C SER A 239 -11.46 -1.74 -29.80
N PHE A 240 -11.49 -2.54 -30.87
CA PHE A 240 -10.36 -3.36 -31.29
C PHE A 240 -9.15 -2.51 -31.67
N ARG A 241 -9.35 -1.40 -32.41
CA ARG A 241 -8.27 -0.46 -32.70
C ARG A 241 -7.66 0.11 -31.42
N VAL A 242 -8.49 0.61 -30.50
CA VAL A 242 -8.03 1.19 -29.23
C VAL A 242 -7.26 0.16 -28.40
N ASP A 243 -7.78 -1.07 -28.27
CA ASP A 243 -7.10 -2.14 -27.55
C ASP A 243 -5.75 -2.52 -28.17
N LEU A 244 -5.68 -2.53 -29.51
CA LEU A 244 -4.43 -2.80 -30.23
C LEU A 244 -3.42 -1.66 -30.05
N GLU A 245 -3.87 -0.40 -30.08
CA GLU A 245 -3.03 0.78 -29.79
C GLU A 245 -2.48 0.71 -28.36
N ASN A 246 -3.32 0.39 -27.38
CA ASN A 246 -2.92 0.24 -25.98
C ASN A 246 -1.92 -0.90 -25.80
N SER A 247 -2.15 -2.05 -26.44
CA SER A 247 -1.26 -3.21 -26.37
C SER A 247 0.10 -2.93 -27.01
N ARG A 248 0.11 -2.29 -28.18
CA ARG A 248 1.33 -1.83 -28.85
C ARG A 248 2.11 -0.85 -27.96
N THR A 249 1.40 0.09 -27.34
CA THR A 249 1.98 1.10 -26.45
C THR A 249 2.64 0.45 -25.23
N ALA A 250 1.93 -0.42 -24.52
CA ALA A 250 2.47 -1.13 -23.36
C ALA A 250 3.69 -1.99 -23.71
N GLN A 251 3.68 -2.65 -24.87
CA GLN A 251 4.83 -3.42 -25.34
C GLN A 251 6.04 -2.51 -25.60
N LEU A 252 5.83 -1.35 -26.25
CA LEU A 252 6.91 -0.40 -26.52
C LEU A 252 7.47 0.21 -25.23
N ASP A 253 6.66 0.45 -24.22
CA ASP A 253 7.13 0.94 -22.91
C ASP A 253 7.99 -0.09 -22.21
N SER A 254 7.56 -1.36 -22.21
CA SER A 254 8.37 -2.45 -21.66
C SER A 254 9.72 -2.54 -22.37
N LEU A 255 9.72 -2.50 -23.71
CA LEU A 255 10.94 -2.53 -24.52
C LEU A 255 11.84 -1.32 -24.26
N TYR A 256 11.26 -0.13 -24.08
CA TYR A 256 12.00 1.07 -23.74
C TYR A 256 12.69 0.95 -22.37
N LEU A 257 11.98 0.49 -21.33
CA LEU A 257 12.54 0.31 -19.99
C LEU A 257 13.62 -0.77 -19.95
N ASP A 258 13.45 -1.87 -20.68
CA ASP A 258 14.47 -2.91 -20.80
C ASP A 258 15.68 -2.40 -21.59
N SER A 259 15.47 -1.64 -22.66
CA SER A 259 16.55 -0.98 -23.40
C SER A 259 17.34 -0.03 -22.50
N LEU A 260 16.64 0.80 -21.72
CA LEU A 260 17.25 1.74 -20.78
C LEU A 260 18.08 1.00 -19.72
N ALA A 261 17.55 -0.07 -19.13
CA ALA A 261 18.28 -0.90 -18.17
C ALA A 261 19.54 -1.52 -18.79
N ASN A 262 19.46 -2.02 -20.02
CA ASN A 262 20.61 -2.60 -20.72
C ASN A 262 21.67 -1.56 -21.06
N GLN A 263 21.28 -0.41 -21.62
CA GLN A 263 22.18 0.70 -21.96
C GLN A 263 22.89 1.24 -20.72
N ARG A 264 22.16 1.36 -19.61
CA ARG A 264 22.67 1.80 -18.32
C ARG A 264 23.37 0.67 -17.56
N GLN A 265 23.43 -0.56 -18.07
CA GLN A 265 24.07 -1.71 -17.42
C GLN A 265 23.57 -1.92 -15.98
N LEU A 266 22.24 -1.91 -15.80
CA LEU A 266 21.61 -2.13 -14.50
C LEU A 266 22.00 -3.50 -13.93
N LYS A 267 22.52 -3.50 -12.71
CA LYS A 267 22.90 -4.69 -11.96
C LYS A 267 22.26 -4.66 -10.59
N ILE A 268 21.57 -5.75 -10.22
CA ILE A 268 21.03 -5.94 -8.88
C ILE A 268 22.14 -6.53 -7.99
N GLU A 269 22.31 -5.98 -6.79
CA GLU A 269 23.28 -6.49 -5.82
C GLU A 269 22.81 -7.81 -5.20
N SER A 270 23.71 -8.76 -4.97
CA SER A 270 23.34 -10.11 -4.50
C SER A 270 22.64 -10.12 -3.14
N GLY A 271 22.96 -9.17 -2.25
CA GLY A 271 22.32 -9.00 -0.95
C GLY A 271 21.02 -8.20 -0.97
N ALA A 272 20.59 -7.68 -2.12
CA ALA A 272 19.46 -6.77 -2.21
C ALA A 272 18.13 -7.38 -1.70
N PRO A 273 17.75 -8.64 -2.01
CA PRO A 273 16.53 -9.25 -1.48
C PRO A 273 16.44 -9.24 0.06
N ALA A 274 17.55 -9.50 0.75
CA ALA A 274 17.59 -9.46 2.21
C ALA A 274 17.35 -8.04 2.75
N LEU A 275 17.93 -7.03 2.10
CA LEU A 275 17.70 -5.63 2.42
C LEU A 275 16.24 -5.21 2.21
N VAL A 276 15.58 -5.70 1.15
CA VAL A 276 14.14 -5.45 0.94
C VAL A 276 13.32 -6.03 2.08
N ARG A 277 13.55 -7.29 2.46
CA ARG A 277 12.84 -7.93 3.58
C ARG A 277 13.06 -7.21 4.91
N GLN A 278 14.26 -6.65 5.10
CA GLN A 278 14.55 -5.83 6.27
C GLN A 278 13.83 -4.47 6.23
N ALA A 279 13.71 -3.84 5.06
CA ALA A 279 13.16 -2.49 4.92
C ALA A 279 11.62 -2.45 4.99
N VAL A 280 10.92 -3.42 4.39
CA VAL A 280 9.45 -3.47 4.31
C VAL A 280 8.73 -3.35 5.68
N PRO A 281 9.16 -4.02 6.77
CA PRO A 281 8.49 -3.86 8.07
C PRO A 281 8.77 -2.49 8.75
N GLN A 282 9.75 -1.73 8.27
CA GLN A 282 10.23 -0.49 8.90
C GLN A 282 10.48 0.62 7.87
N ILE A 283 9.53 0.81 6.95
CA ILE A 283 9.66 1.72 5.79
C ILE A 283 10.07 3.13 6.21
N VAL A 284 9.54 3.65 7.33
CA VAL A 284 9.86 4.99 7.83
C VAL A 284 11.34 5.13 8.16
N SER A 285 11.91 4.19 8.91
CA SER A 285 13.34 4.17 9.27
C SER A 285 14.24 3.89 8.06
N ALA A 286 13.77 3.06 7.12
CA ALA A 286 14.50 2.72 5.90
C ALA A 286 14.79 3.94 4.99
N ARG A 287 14.14 5.09 5.22
CA ARG A 287 14.35 6.34 4.46
C ARG A 287 15.73 6.97 4.64
N SER A 288 16.45 6.64 5.70
CA SER A 288 17.85 7.08 5.91
C SER A 288 18.87 6.05 5.46
N ASP A 289 18.43 4.85 5.08
CA ASP A 289 19.31 3.74 4.73
C ASP A 289 19.91 3.93 3.32
N SER A 290 21.22 4.11 3.29
CA SER A 290 21.98 4.35 2.07
C SER A 290 22.61 3.09 1.47
N ARG A 291 22.31 1.90 2.01
CA ARG A 291 22.76 0.62 1.42
C ARG A 291 22.21 0.46 0.01
N THR A 292 23.02 -0.13 -0.86
CA THR A 292 22.74 -0.22 -2.30
C THR A 292 21.96 -1.50 -2.61
N LEU A 293 20.90 -1.36 -3.40
CA LEU A 293 20.10 -2.47 -3.93
C LEU A 293 20.44 -2.77 -5.40
N ALA A 294 20.75 -1.74 -6.18
CA ALA A 294 21.19 -1.88 -7.56
C ALA A 294 22.14 -0.75 -7.98
N THR A 295 22.99 -1.06 -8.95
CA THR A 295 23.94 -0.13 -9.57
C THR A 295 23.65 0.01 -11.07
N TYR A 296 23.88 1.21 -11.62
CA TYR A 296 23.77 1.45 -13.06
C TYR A 296 24.66 2.64 -13.46
N LYS A 297 24.99 2.76 -14.75
CA LYS A 297 25.76 3.88 -15.29
C LYS A 297 25.04 5.20 -15.04
N GLY A 298 25.59 6.01 -14.15
CA GLY A 298 25.05 7.31 -13.77
C GLY A 298 24.27 7.33 -12.46
N GLY A 299 24.21 6.24 -11.69
CA GLY A 299 23.56 6.26 -10.38
C GLY A 299 23.50 4.93 -9.65
N THR A 300 22.81 4.95 -8.51
CA THR A 300 22.51 3.77 -7.69
C THR A 300 21.06 3.83 -7.23
N PHE A 301 20.47 2.66 -7.04
CA PHE A 301 19.18 2.50 -6.38
C PHE A 301 19.43 1.94 -4.97
N ARG A 302 19.04 2.69 -3.94
CA ARG A 302 19.33 2.40 -2.53
C ARG A 302 18.07 2.06 -1.75
N VAL A 303 18.25 1.57 -0.52
CA VAL A 303 17.13 1.25 0.38
C VAL A 303 16.22 2.46 0.64
N LYS A 304 16.77 3.66 0.79
CA LYS A 304 15.96 4.89 0.89
C LYS A 304 15.10 5.19 -0.33
N ASP A 305 15.59 4.85 -1.53
CA ASP A 305 14.87 5.06 -2.79
C ASP A 305 13.71 4.04 -2.88
N LEU A 306 13.98 2.77 -2.50
CA LEU A 306 12.93 1.76 -2.29
C LEU A 306 11.89 2.21 -1.26
N ALA A 307 12.31 2.72 -0.10
CA ALA A 307 11.40 3.17 0.95
C ALA A 307 10.45 4.26 0.45
N ARG A 308 10.94 5.19 -0.38
CA ARG A 308 10.12 6.21 -1.04
C ARG A 308 9.04 5.59 -1.94
N TRP A 309 9.40 4.58 -2.74
CA TRP A 309 8.43 3.86 -3.58
C TRP A 309 7.43 3.06 -2.76
N LEU A 310 7.86 2.36 -1.72
CA LEU A 310 6.96 1.57 -0.87
C LEU A 310 5.87 2.43 -0.22
N LEU A 311 6.18 3.70 0.12
CA LEU A 311 5.19 4.66 0.63
C LEU A 311 4.16 5.10 -0.42
N ALA A 312 4.47 4.97 -1.71
CA ALA A 312 3.57 5.33 -2.81
C ALA A 312 2.65 4.19 -3.25
N LEU A 313 2.92 2.95 -2.81
CA LEU A 313 2.17 1.76 -3.21
C LEU A 313 0.92 1.55 -2.34
N ASP A 314 -0.05 0.79 -2.86
CA ASP A 314 -1.19 0.33 -2.07
C ASP A 314 -0.69 -0.55 -0.91
N PRO A 315 -1.16 -0.33 0.33
CA PRO A 315 -0.73 -1.13 1.48
C PRO A 315 -0.96 -2.65 1.32
N ASN A 316 -1.89 -3.08 0.47
CA ASN A 316 -2.10 -4.50 0.16
C ASN A 316 -1.02 -5.05 -0.77
N ASP A 317 -0.52 -4.24 -1.70
CA ASP A 317 0.59 -4.62 -2.59
C ASP A 317 1.90 -4.79 -1.80
N VAL A 318 2.08 -3.98 -0.74
CA VAL A 318 3.23 -4.09 0.16
C VAL A 318 3.17 -5.36 1.02
N ARG A 319 1.98 -5.84 1.38
CA ARG A 319 1.76 -6.95 2.34
C ARG A 319 2.28 -8.32 1.89
N GLY A 320 2.67 -8.49 0.63
CA GLY A 320 3.27 -9.74 0.13
C GLY A 320 4.79 -9.69 -0.07
N ILE A 321 5.40 -8.52 -0.05
CA ILE A 321 6.78 -8.34 -0.52
C ILE A 321 7.76 -9.14 0.33
N SER A 322 7.63 -9.11 1.66
CA SER A 322 8.57 -9.83 2.54
C SER A 322 8.57 -11.35 2.35
N ALA A 323 7.46 -11.91 1.87
CA ALA A 323 7.29 -13.35 1.65
C ALA A 323 7.70 -13.79 0.23
N ALA A 324 8.01 -12.84 -0.67
CA ALA A 324 8.39 -13.16 -2.04
C ALA A 324 9.75 -13.88 -2.10
N SER A 325 9.94 -14.70 -3.14
CA SER A 325 11.21 -15.37 -3.42
C SER A 325 12.28 -14.35 -3.84
N ASP A 326 13.56 -14.73 -3.74
CA ASP A 326 14.66 -13.85 -4.15
C ASP A 326 14.57 -13.45 -5.63
N ALA A 327 14.10 -14.36 -6.50
CA ALA A 327 13.87 -14.06 -7.91
C ALA A 327 12.77 -12.99 -8.09
N GLN A 328 11.66 -13.11 -7.35
CA GLN A 328 10.59 -12.11 -7.36
C GLN A 328 11.07 -10.76 -6.81
N LEU A 329 11.87 -10.75 -5.73
CA LEU A 329 12.44 -9.54 -5.17
C LEU A 329 13.45 -8.88 -6.10
N ASN A 330 14.30 -9.65 -6.77
CA ASN A 330 15.21 -9.11 -7.79
C ASN A 330 14.46 -8.46 -8.94
N GLN A 331 13.37 -9.08 -9.41
CA GLN A 331 12.52 -8.48 -10.44
C GLN A 331 11.83 -7.21 -9.94
N PHE A 332 11.36 -7.20 -8.69
CA PHE A 332 10.76 -6.01 -8.08
C PHE A 332 11.76 -4.86 -7.98
N ILE A 333 12.99 -5.12 -7.52
CA ILE A 333 14.07 -4.13 -7.47
C ILE A 333 14.40 -3.62 -8.88
N LYS A 334 14.49 -4.51 -9.88
CA LYS A 334 14.73 -4.14 -11.28
C LYS A 334 13.67 -3.14 -11.78
N VAL A 335 12.39 -3.44 -11.56
CA VAL A 335 11.28 -2.57 -12.00
C VAL A 335 11.35 -1.20 -11.35
N LEU A 336 11.63 -1.12 -10.04
CA LEU A 336 11.74 0.17 -9.36
C LEU A 336 12.99 0.96 -9.80
N ALA A 337 14.13 0.29 -9.96
CA ALA A 337 15.34 0.93 -10.48
C ALA A 337 15.15 1.44 -11.93
N GLN A 338 14.40 0.70 -12.77
CA GLN A 338 14.00 1.16 -14.10
C GLN A 338 13.14 2.43 -14.04
N ARG A 339 12.19 2.51 -13.11
CA ARG A 339 11.37 3.71 -12.92
C ARG A 339 12.19 4.91 -12.45
N GLU A 340 13.15 4.72 -11.54
CA GLU A 340 14.07 5.79 -11.14
C GLU A 340 14.90 6.31 -12.32
N MET A 341 15.48 5.40 -13.11
CA MET A 341 16.20 5.79 -14.33
C MET A 341 15.30 6.52 -15.32
N LEU A 342 14.04 6.09 -15.45
CA LEU A 342 13.06 6.74 -16.30
C LEU A 342 12.79 8.17 -15.86
N LEU A 343 12.61 8.43 -14.56
CA LEU A 343 12.40 9.78 -14.04
C LEU A 343 13.58 10.69 -14.35
N VAL A 344 14.81 10.17 -14.33
CA VAL A 344 16.00 10.91 -14.77
C VAL A 344 15.93 11.28 -16.25
N GLU A 345 15.45 10.38 -17.12
CA GLU A 345 15.28 10.69 -18.56
C GLU A 345 14.14 11.70 -18.78
N VAL A 346 13.04 11.60 -18.03
CA VAL A 346 11.93 12.55 -18.05
C VAL A 346 12.38 13.96 -17.66
N ASP A 347 13.19 14.08 -16.60
CA ASP A 347 13.74 15.36 -16.15
C ASP A 347 14.72 15.95 -17.19
N LYS A 348 15.57 15.12 -17.82
CA LYS A 348 16.46 15.56 -18.92
C LYS A 348 15.71 16.03 -20.15
N ALA A 349 14.57 15.41 -20.47
CA ALA A 349 13.70 15.82 -21.56
C ALA A 349 13.01 17.17 -21.28
N GLY A 350 13.14 17.73 -20.08
CA GLY A 350 12.58 19.02 -19.73
C GLY A 350 11.05 19.03 -19.65
N VAL A 351 10.44 17.86 -19.38
CA VAL A 351 8.98 17.72 -19.30
C VAL A 351 8.43 18.55 -18.15
N ARG A 352 7.44 19.38 -18.44
CA ARG A 352 6.82 20.29 -17.49
C ARG A 352 5.39 19.87 -17.19
N LEU A 353 5.01 20.05 -15.92
CA LEU A 353 3.63 19.93 -15.49
C LEU A 353 2.81 21.11 -16.05
N SER A 354 1.62 20.81 -16.55
CA SER A 354 0.67 21.81 -17.05
C SER A 354 0.04 22.60 -15.89
N PRO A 355 -0.63 23.74 -16.17
CA PRO A 355 -1.40 24.46 -15.16
C PRO A 355 -2.47 23.59 -14.47
N ASP A 356 -3.04 22.62 -15.19
CA ASP A 356 -4.09 21.73 -14.69
C ASP A 356 -3.51 20.71 -13.72
N ASP A 357 -2.34 20.15 -14.06
CA ASP A 357 -1.57 19.29 -13.16
C ASP A 357 -1.25 20.03 -11.87
N TRP A 358 -0.77 21.26 -11.96
CA TRP A 358 -0.48 22.08 -10.78
C TRP A 358 -1.71 22.32 -9.91
N ARG A 359 -2.87 22.60 -10.51
CA ARG A 359 -4.12 22.74 -9.75
C ARG A 359 -4.47 21.45 -9.01
N ARG A 360 -4.31 20.29 -9.66
CA ARG A 360 -4.53 18.98 -9.04
C ARG A 360 -3.57 18.71 -7.87
N LEU A 361 -2.28 18.92 -8.07
CA LEU A 361 -1.27 18.70 -7.02
C LEU A 361 -1.50 19.62 -5.81
N ARG A 362 -1.80 20.91 -6.05
CA ARG A 362 -2.11 21.85 -4.97
C ARG A 362 -3.37 21.47 -4.22
N SER A 363 -4.45 21.11 -4.93
CA SER A 363 -5.72 20.75 -4.29
C SER A 363 -5.55 19.62 -3.27
N GLU A 364 -4.82 18.56 -3.61
CA GLU A 364 -4.58 17.43 -2.70
C GLU A 364 -3.70 17.83 -1.51
N HIS A 365 -2.62 18.55 -1.77
CA HIS A 365 -1.68 19.03 -0.75
C HIS A 365 -2.34 20.00 0.25
N ASP A 366 -2.98 21.05 -0.27
CA ASP A 366 -3.59 22.10 0.52
C ASP A 366 -4.75 21.54 1.38
N SER A 367 -5.50 20.57 0.84
CA SER A 367 -6.54 19.87 1.59
C SER A 367 -5.98 19.07 2.77
N ALA A 368 -4.82 18.44 2.59
CA ALA A 368 -4.16 17.70 3.67
C ALA A 368 -3.62 18.65 4.75
N VAL A 369 -2.99 19.76 4.36
CA VAL A 369 -2.51 20.79 5.30
C VAL A 369 -3.67 21.39 6.07
N ALA A 370 -4.74 21.84 5.40
CA ALA A 370 -5.91 22.43 6.04
C ALA A 370 -6.62 21.45 6.98
N ARG A 371 -6.67 20.17 6.63
CA ARG A 371 -7.21 19.12 7.53
C ARG A 371 -6.36 18.99 8.79
N LEU A 372 -5.03 18.99 8.68
CA LEU A 372 -4.14 18.91 9.83
C LEU A 372 -4.26 20.15 10.72
N GLU A 373 -4.28 21.34 10.14
CA GLU A 373 -4.52 22.60 10.85
C GLU A 373 -5.84 22.58 11.62
N GLY A 374 -6.93 22.18 10.97
CA GLY A 374 -8.25 22.08 11.62
C GLY A 374 -8.32 21.03 12.74
N LEU A 375 -7.64 19.89 12.59
CA LEU A 375 -7.61 18.84 13.63
C LEU A 375 -6.78 19.25 14.85
N LEU A 376 -5.68 19.95 14.61
CA LEU A 376 -4.80 20.47 15.65
C LEU A 376 -5.35 21.77 16.25
N ASP A 377 -6.38 22.37 15.66
CA ASP A 377 -6.90 23.69 16.03
C ASP A 377 -5.79 24.75 16.02
N VAL A 378 -4.96 24.74 14.97
CA VAL A 378 -3.80 25.61 14.82
C VAL A 378 -3.76 26.19 13.41
N SER A 379 -3.33 27.44 13.28
CA SER A 379 -3.10 28.09 11.99
C SER A 379 -1.89 29.03 12.05
N PRO A 380 -1.27 29.38 10.91
CA PRO A 380 -0.18 30.35 10.89
C PRO A 380 -0.56 31.68 11.55
N GLN A 381 -1.81 32.12 11.35
CA GLN A 381 -2.32 33.37 11.90
C GLN A 381 -2.50 33.28 13.42
N LEU A 382 -3.15 32.21 13.91
CA LEU A 382 -3.31 31.98 15.36
C LEU A 382 -1.96 32.02 16.09
N LEU A 383 -0.96 31.34 15.54
CA LEU A 383 0.38 31.29 16.14
C LEU A 383 1.03 32.67 16.15
N LYS A 384 0.95 33.44 15.06
CA LYS A 384 1.49 34.81 14.98
C LYS A 384 0.82 35.74 15.99
N ASP A 385 -0.49 35.63 16.17
CA ASP A 385 -1.25 36.48 17.09
C ASP A 385 -0.99 36.13 18.56
N SER A 386 -0.71 34.86 18.85
CA SER A 386 -0.55 34.35 20.22
C SER A 386 0.88 34.41 20.75
N ALA A 387 1.90 34.44 19.88
CA ALA A 387 3.29 34.40 20.31
C ALA A 387 4.25 35.14 19.35
N ALA A 388 5.04 36.06 19.93
CA ALA A 388 5.94 36.93 19.18
C ALA A 388 7.16 36.20 18.59
N THR A 389 7.74 35.23 19.32
CA THR A 389 8.96 34.54 18.89
C THR A 389 8.66 33.20 18.20
N PRO A 390 9.46 32.77 17.22
CA PRO A 390 9.32 31.43 16.61
C PRO A 390 9.33 30.31 17.65
N ALA A 391 10.19 30.41 18.67
CA ALA A 391 10.27 29.40 19.74
C ALA A 391 8.97 29.30 20.54
N ALA A 392 8.37 30.43 20.93
CA ALA A 392 7.10 30.45 21.64
C ALA A 392 5.93 29.94 20.77
N ARG A 393 5.94 30.24 19.46
CA ARG A 393 4.96 29.68 18.51
C ARG A 393 5.08 28.17 18.37
N VAL A 394 6.29 27.64 18.29
CA VAL A 394 6.53 26.19 18.26
C VAL A 394 6.02 25.53 19.54
N GLN A 395 6.30 26.11 20.71
CA GLN A 395 5.78 25.61 21.99
C GLN A 395 4.24 25.59 22.01
N LEU A 396 3.60 26.66 21.55
CA LEU A 396 2.14 26.73 21.43
C LEU A 396 1.60 25.67 20.47
N ALA A 397 2.19 25.52 19.28
CA ALA A 397 1.79 24.52 18.31
C ALA A 397 1.96 23.09 18.86
N MET A 398 3.02 22.82 19.63
CA MET A 398 3.22 21.53 20.29
C MET A 398 2.19 21.23 21.38
N ALA A 399 1.74 22.24 22.13
CA ALA A 399 0.66 22.06 23.10
C ALA A 399 -0.67 21.64 22.42
N HIS A 400 -0.91 22.14 21.20
CA HIS A 400 -2.03 21.71 20.36
C HIS A 400 -1.87 20.26 19.86
N VAL A 401 -0.66 19.88 19.43
CA VAL A 401 -0.33 18.48 19.10
C VAL A 401 -0.60 17.55 20.27
N ASP A 402 -0.11 17.87 21.48
CA ASP A 402 -0.31 17.02 22.65
C ASP A 402 -1.79 16.83 22.99
N ARG A 403 -2.58 17.92 22.93
CA ARG A 403 -4.03 17.87 23.15
C ARG A 403 -4.72 16.99 22.12
N TYR A 404 -4.41 17.18 20.84
CA TYR A 404 -4.99 16.40 19.76
C TYR A 404 -4.61 14.93 19.87
N VAL A 405 -3.34 14.60 20.09
CA VAL A 405 -2.87 13.21 20.22
C VAL A 405 -3.52 12.53 21.43
N ASP A 406 -3.69 13.23 22.55
CA ASP A 406 -4.43 12.69 23.70
C ASP A 406 -5.88 12.35 23.34
N GLN A 407 -6.56 13.23 22.61
CA GLN A 407 -7.94 13.00 22.18
C GLN A 407 -8.03 11.88 21.13
N ALA A 408 -7.21 11.95 20.09
CA ALA A 408 -7.29 11.12 18.90
C ALA A 408 -6.61 9.75 19.05
N VAL A 409 -5.53 9.63 19.83
CA VAL A 409 -4.77 8.39 20.05
C VAL A 409 -5.15 7.79 21.41
N THR A 410 -5.01 8.55 22.50
CA THR A 410 -5.18 8.00 23.85
C THR A 410 -6.63 7.75 24.23
N ARG A 411 -7.52 8.72 24.02
CA ARG A 411 -8.95 8.64 24.40
C ARG A 411 -9.82 8.06 23.29
N GLY A 412 -9.44 8.25 22.03
CA GLY A 412 -10.26 7.87 20.87
C GLY A 412 -11.51 8.73 20.71
N THR A 413 -11.49 9.98 21.19
CA THR A 413 -12.61 10.93 21.18
C THR A 413 -12.54 11.93 20.03
N ALA A 414 -11.50 11.86 19.19
CA ALA A 414 -11.33 12.72 18.01
C ALA A 414 -10.99 11.86 16.79
N PRO A 415 -11.38 12.29 15.57
CA PRO A 415 -11.02 11.60 14.34
C PRO A 415 -9.49 11.59 14.16
N PHE A 416 -8.97 10.41 13.82
CA PHE A 416 -7.55 10.22 13.58
C PHE A 416 -7.21 10.40 12.10
N TYR A 417 -6.26 11.27 11.79
CA TYR A 417 -5.75 11.47 10.43
C TYR A 417 -4.25 11.73 10.48
N PRO A 418 -3.37 10.75 10.21
CA PRO A 418 -1.94 10.95 10.34
C PRO A 418 -1.42 12.00 9.33
N VAL A 419 -0.31 12.66 9.66
CA VAL A 419 0.40 13.49 8.68
C VAL A 419 0.76 12.60 7.48
N PRO A 420 0.41 12.98 6.23
CA PRO A 420 0.74 12.18 5.06
C PRO A 420 2.25 11.87 4.98
N PRO A 421 2.66 10.63 4.67
CA PRO A 421 4.07 10.23 4.73
C PRO A 421 5.02 11.08 3.88
N PHE A 422 4.57 11.53 2.70
CA PHE A 422 5.37 12.41 1.84
C PHE A 422 5.45 13.84 2.38
N LEU A 423 4.39 14.34 3.03
CA LEU A 423 4.41 15.64 3.72
C LEU A 423 5.37 15.57 4.90
N ALA A 424 5.18 14.62 5.81
CA ALA A 424 6.08 14.40 6.94
C ALA A 424 7.52 14.19 6.46
N GLY A 425 7.70 13.48 5.35
CA GLY A 425 8.99 13.24 4.76
C GLY A 425 9.68 14.48 4.22
N ALA A 426 8.94 15.36 3.53
CA ALA A 426 9.45 16.62 2.98
C ALA A 426 9.75 17.65 4.08
N LEU A 427 8.93 17.71 5.12
CA LEU A 427 9.17 18.60 6.27
C LEU A 427 10.39 18.17 7.11
N ARG A 428 10.77 16.89 7.05
CA ARG A 428 11.94 16.30 7.74
C ARG A 428 13.27 16.48 7.01
N GLN A 429 13.27 16.79 5.71
CA GLN A 429 14.43 16.57 4.84
C GLN A 429 15.74 17.20 5.36
N ASP A 430 15.65 18.30 6.10
CA ASP A 430 16.80 19.03 6.64
C ASP A 430 16.82 19.05 8.18
N GLN A 431 16.17 18.08 8.84
CA GLN A 431 16.01 18.07 10.29
C GLN A 431 16.49 16.78 10.94
N PRO A 432 17.10 16.87 12.14
CA PRO A 432 17.45 15.68 12.90
C PRO A 432 16.17 14.93 13.27
N TRP A 433 16.21 13.62 13.05
CA TRP A 433 15.11 12.72 13.33
C TRP A 433 15.65 11.36 13.78
N SER A 434 15.09 10.82 14.85
CA SER A 434 15.45 9.49 15.35
C SER A 434 14.31 8.86 16.13
N VAL A 435 14.24 7.53 16.08
CA VAL A 435 13.48 6.70 17.01
C VAL A 435 14.49 5.83 17.76
N ASN A 436 14.42 5.83 19.09
CA ASN A 436 15.37 5.12 19.95
C ASN A 436 14.79 3.76 20.34
N GLU A 437 15.33 2.68 19.79
CA GLU A 437 14.87 1.30 20.07
C GLU A 437 14.90 0.96 21.57
N ALA A 438 15.94 1.37 22.30
CA ALA A 438 16.04 1.15 23.73
C ALA A 438 14.96 1.93 24.49
N GLY A 439 14.66 3.16 24.05
CA GLY A 439 13.54 3.95 24.56
C GLY A 439 12.18 3.30 24.29
N ILE A 440 11.95 2.80 23.07
CA ILE A 440 10.73 2.05 22.71
C ILE A 440 10.54 0.82 23.60
N ALA A 441 11.61 0.04 23.82
CA ALA A 441 11.55 -1.15 24.68
C ALA A 441 11.19 -0.81 26.14
N ARG A 442 11.71 0.30 26.67
CA ARG A 442 11.33 0.79 28.01
C ARG A 442 9.90 1.28 28.05
N ALA A 443 9.48 2.05 27.04
CA ALA A 443 8.11 2.53 26.93
C ALA A 443 7.11 1.36 26.83
N LEU A 444 7.48 0.25 26.19
CA LEU A 444 6.68 -0.96 26.13
C LEU A 444 6.43 -1.53 27.52
N LYS A 445 7.49 -1.71 28.31
CA LYS A 445 7.40 -2.22 29.68
C LYS A 445 6.52 -1.31 30.56
N SER A 446 6.72 0.01 30.47
CA SER A 446 5.92 0.99 31.20
C SER A 446 4.46 1.01 30.74
N ALA A 447 4.19 0.92 29.44
CA ALA A 447 2.83 0.85 28.90
C ALA A 447 2.08 -0.41 29.36
N GLN A 448 2.77 -1.55 29.45
CA GLN A 448 2.21 -2.80 29.98
C GLN A 448 1.82 -2.64 31.46
N ALA A 449 2.68 -2.01 32.26
CA ALA A 449 2.40 -1.73 33.67
C ALA A 449 1.19 -0.78 33.84
N ILE A 450 1.13 0.30 33.05
CA ILE A 450 -0.02 1.23 33.04
C ILE A 450 -1.31 0.49 32.70
N ARG A 451 -1.30 -0.32 31.63
CA ARG A 451 -2.48 -1.11 31.22
C ARG A 451 -2.92 -2.05 32.33
N ALA A 452 -1.99 -2.77 32.96
CA ALA A 452 -2.28 -3.73 34.01
C ALA A 452 -2.94 -3.05 35.22
N ALA A 453 -2.41 -1.90 35.65
CA ALA A 453 -2.96 -1.10 36.74
C ALA A 453 -4.37 -0.55 36.43
N ASP A 454 -4.61 -0.11 35.19
CA ASP A 454 -5.95 0.34 34.77
C ASP A 454 -6.98 -0.79 34.77
N THR A 455 -6.60 -2.02 34.37
CA THR A 455 -7.48 -3.18 34.45
C THR A 455 -7.78 -3.62 35.87
N THR A 456 -6.80 -3.57 36.79
CA THR A 456 -7.03 -3.93 38.19
C THR A 456 -7.89 -2.89 38.90
N ALA A 457 -7.74 -1.60 38.58
CA ALA A 457 -8.60 -0.53 39.11
C ALA A 457 -10.06 -0.62 38.63
N ARG A 458 -10.32 -1.27 37.48
CA ARG A 458 -11.67 -1.49 36.92
C ARG A 458 -12.28 -2.85 37.26
N ALA A 459 -11.56 -3.73 37.96
CA ALA A 459 -12.12 -5.00 38.39
C ALA A 459 -13.27 -4.75 39.39
N PRO A 460 -14.44 -5.42 39.25
CA PRO A 460 -15.47 -5.35 40.27
C PRO A 460 -14.87 -5.78 41.61
N ALA A 461 -15.24 -5.08 42.70
CA ALA A 461 -14.84 -5.49 44.04
C ALA A 461 -15.17 -6.99 44.23
N PRO A 462 -14.28 -7.80 44.82
CA PRO A 462 -14.61 -9.18 45.13
C PRO A 462 -15.87 -9.16 45.99
N THR A 463 -16.97 -9.69 45.47
CA THR A 463 -18.19 -9.87 46.24
C THR A 463 -17.88 -10.87 47.34
N GLY A 464 -17.48 -10.34 48.50
CA GLY A 464 -17.31 -11.07 49.75
C GLY A 464 -18.65 -11.52 50.29
N LEU A 465 -19.40 -12.32 49.53
CA LEU A 465 -20.51 -13.09 50.06
C LEU A 465 -19.92 -14.38 50.63
N LYS A 466 -19.65 -14.37 51.94
CA LYS A 466 -19.59 -15.61 52.73
C LYS A 466 -20.87 -16.38 52.45
N ARG A 467 -20.79 -17.60 51.92
CA ARG A 467 -21.95 -18.50 51.83
C ARG A 467 -22.55 -18.62 53.23
N ALA A 468 -23.85 -18.33 53.36
CA ALA A 468 -24.59 -18.59 54.58
C ALA A 468 -24.47 -20.09 54.94
N PRO A 469 -24.35 -20.45 56.24
CA PRO A 469 -24.40 -21.84 56.65
C PRO A 469 -25.73 -22.44 56.18
N GLY A 470 -25.65 -23.58 55.47
CA GLY A 470 -26.84 -24.31 55.05
C GLY A 470 -27.66 -24.78 56.26
N PRO A 471 -28.99 -24.92 56.12
CA PRO A 471 -29.84 -25.38 57.21
C PRO A 471 -29.46 -26.82 57.61
N PRO A 472 -29.65 -27.20 58.89
CA PRO A 472 -29.36 -28.55 59.36
C PRO A 472 -30.20 -29.61 58.64
N PRO A 473 -29.66 -30.83 58.43
CA PRO A 473 -30.34 -31.87 57.68
C PRO A 473 -31.63 -32.33 58.38
N VAL A 474 -32.71 -32.43 57.60
CA VAL A 474 -34.01 -32.96 58.03
C VAL A 474 -33.93 -34.49 58.07
N ALA A 475 -34.39 -35.08 59.17
CA ALA A 475 -34.42 -36.52 59.38
C ALA A 475 -35.35 -37.23 58.37
N ALA A 476 -34.90 -38.40 57.90
CA ALA A 476 -35.60 -39.23 56.95
C ALA A 476 -36.84 -39.88 57.57
N GLU A 477 -38.01 -39.64 56.97
CA GLU A 477 -39.17 -40.51 57.16
C GLU A 477 -39.39 -41.38 55.92
N SER A 478 -39.70 -42.62 56.24
CA SER A 478 -39.75 -43.81 55.41
C SER A 478 -41.00 -43.90 54.53
N GLY A 479 -40.80 -44.45 53.33
CA GLY A 479 -41.71 -45.45 52.81
C GLY A 479 -42.74 -44.98 51.78
N GLY A 480 -42.72 -45.62 50.61
CA GLY A 480 -43.82 -45.52 49.66
C GLY A 480 -43.43 -45.76 48.21
N ARG A 481 -42.94 -46.97 47.90
CA ARG A 481 -42.92 -47.49 46.52
C ARG A 481 -44.35 -47.51 45.99
N GLN A 482 -44.58 -46.97 44.80
CA GLN A 482 -45.27 -47.71 43.73
C GLN A 482 -44.95 -47.10 42.37
N ALA A 483 -44.66 -48.01 41.45
CA ALA A 483 -44.10 -47.79 40.12
C ALA A 483 -45.23 -47.92 39.06
N PRO A 484 -44.94 -48.05 37.75
CA PRO A 484 -45.17 -46.98 36.79
C PRO A 484 -46.15 -47.39 35.69
N ARG A 485 -46.56 -46.42 34.87
CA ARG A 485 -46.62 -46.59 33.41
C ARG A 485 -46.24 -45.29 32.72
#